data_AF-A0A2N2VXJ5-F1
#
_entry.id   AF-A0A2N2VXJ5-F1
#
_cell.length_a   1.000
_cell.length_b   1.000
_cell.length_c   1.000
_cell.angle_alpha   90.00
_cell.angle_beta   90.00
_cell.angle_gamma   90.00
#
_symmetry.space_group_name_H-M   'P 1'
#
loop_
_entity.id
_entity.type
_entity.pdbx_description
1 polymer ?
#
loop_
_entity_poly.entity_id
_entity_poly.type
_entity_poly.pdbx_seq_one_letter_code
_entity_poly.pdbx_strand_id
1 'polypeptide(L)'
;MKKVLYFTIIAMMALISCKESSPSLMPGMWRASLLTQDTVEIPFVFEVKISENDTVFDIITGDYRYEVKDIKVIGDSLFINMPLFSSNFKILLTKSGMEGNLIRSSYTMPFKAEPNSSARFKETHEIKGIAAGRWQITLGEKELIGEFEETESRVTGSFLSPSGDYRFFEGVVNKEGKLMMSCFDGGFIRLFVADIDGDTLRNIKMHSGFSSVEDGTGFRNPNAALPDAYSVTGLKKGYTTLGFTFPDMDGNPVSLSDERFKDKITVVQISGSWCPNCLDESRFLMEMLQKYSAHMEVICLTFERSDDFEKAKTEAKKLVDVAGITYPVLITGHTPANVKIALPELDNFRAFPTSLIIDKKGKVRKIHSGFSGPGTGVHYRNFVSEFTSFVDSLIAE
;
A
#
# COMPACT_ATOMS: atom_id res chain seq x y z
N MET A 1 -69.15 -16.01 -31.76
CA MET A 1 -68.56 -15.89 -30.40
C MET A 1 -67.35 -16.78 -30.11
N LYS A 2 -66.95 -17.75 -30.96
CA LYS A 2 -65.76 -18.60 -30.72
C LYS A 2 -64.43 -18.10 -31.31
N LYS A 3 -64.44 -17.10 -32.20
CA LYS A 3 -63.20 -16.56 -32.82
C LYS A 3 -62.57 -15.36 -32.09
N VAL A 4 -63.34 -14.69 -31.21
CA VAL A 4 -62.83 -13.56 -30.40
C VAL A 4 -62.10 -14.07 -29.15
N LEU A 5 -62.40 -15.29 -28.68
CA LEU A 5 -61.78 -15.88 -27.49
C LEU A 5 -60.36 -16.40 -27.74
N TYR A 6 -59.99 -16.74 -28.99
CA TYR A 6 -58.64 -17.20 -29.33
C TYR A 6 -57.62 -16.05 -29.47
N PHE A 7 -58.07 -14.83 -29.76
CA PHE A 7 -57.19 -13.66 -29.86
C PHE A 7 -56.77 -13.12 -28.48
N THR A 8 -57.60 -13.32 -27.45
CA THR A 8 -57.30 -12.88 -26.08
C THR A 8 -56.31 -13.80 -25.36
N ILE A 9 -56.26 -15.09 -25.72
CA ILE A 9 -55.34 -16.07 -25.10
C ILE A 9 -53.92 -15.95 -25.68
N ILE A 10 -53.77 -15.61 -26.96
CA ILE A 10 -52.45 -15.38 -27.58
C ILE A 10 -51.84 -14.04 -27.12
N ALA A 11 -52.67 -13.02 -26.84
CA ALA A 11 -52.20 -11.76 -26.27
C ALA A 11 -51.80 -11.87 -24.78
N MET A 12 -52.28 -12.89 -24.05
CA MET A 12 -51.90 -13.14 -22.65
C MET A 12 -50.62 -13.97 -22.50
N MET A 13 -50.22 -14.74 -23.52
CA MET A 13 -48.94 -15.48 -23.52
C MET A 13 -47.73 -14.63 -23.93
N ALA A 14 -47.94 -13.43 -24.49
CA ALA A 14 -46.86 -12.49 -24.82
C ALA A 14 -46.38 -11.63 -23.61
N LEU A 15 -47.02 -11.77 -22.44
CA LEU A 15 -46.65 -11.10 -21.20
C LEU A 15 -45.90 -12.00 -20.20
N ILE A 16 -45.38 -13.15 -20.66
CA ILE A 16 -44.23 -13.75 -19.99
C ILE A 16 -43.03 -12.88 -20.36
N SER A 17 -43.01 -11.68 -19.75
CA SER A 17 -41.84 -10.83 -19.65
C SER A 17 -40.74 -11.74 -19.14
N CYS A 18 -39.75 -12.02 -19.99
CA CYS A 18 -38.45 -12.48 -19.53
C CYS A 18 -37.96 -11.40 -18.58
N LYS A 19 -38.24 -11.57 -17.29
CA LYS A 19 -37.68 -10.78 -16.23
C LYS A 19 -36.20 -11.18 -16.22
N GLU A 20 -35.42 -10.55 -17.09
CA GLU A 20 -33.97 -10.72 -17.08
C GLU A 20 -33.52 -10.48 -15.64
N SER A 21 -32.92 -11.50 -15.03
CA SER A 21 -32.37 -11.37 -13.69
C SER A 21 -31.36 -10.24 -13.73
N SER A 22 -31.59 -9.20 -12.93
CA SER A 22 -30.61 -8.13 -12.75
C SER A 22 -29.26 -8.75 -12.37
N PRO A 23 -28.15 -8.29 -12.97
CA PRO A 23 -26.82 -8.77 -12.60
C PRO A 23 -26.62 -8.72 -11.09
N SER A 24 -26.16 -9.82 -10.50
CA SER A 24 -25.90 -9.94 -9.07
C SER A 24 -24.42 -10.18 -8.83
N LEU A 25 -23.91 -9.67 -7.71
CA LEU A 25 -22.54 -9.92 -7.27
C LEU A 25 -22.35 -11.42 -6.99
N MET A 26 -21.32 -12.02 -7.57
CA MET A 26 -20.99 -13.45 -7.39
C MET A 26 -19.75 -13.62 -6.51
N PRO A 27 -19.76 -14.58 -5.56
CA PRO A 27 -18.57 -14.91 -4.78
C PRO A 27 -17.51 -15.60 -5.66
N GLY A 28 -16.26 -15.61 -5.20
CA GLY A 28 -15.14 -16.29 -5.85
C GLY A 28 -14.08 -15.34 -6.39
N MET A 29 -13.21 -15.87 -7.24
CA MET A 29 -12.04 -15.15 -7.77
C MET A 29 -12.42 -14.24 -8.94
N TRP A 30 -11.88 -13.03 -8.96
CA TRP A 30 -12.08 -12.04 -10.01
C TRP A 30 -10.74 -11.47 -10.47
N ARG A 31 -10.57 -11.36 -11.80
CA ARG A 31 -9.47 -10.58 -12.40
C ARG A 31 -10.00 -9.19 -12.74
N ALA A 32 -9.40 -8.17 -12.16
CA ALA A 32 -9.65 -6.78 -12.48
C ALA A 32 -8.50 -6.15 -13.28
N SER A 33 -8.81 -5.02 -13.91
CA SER A 33 -7.85 -4.12 -14.53
C SER A 33 -8.27 -2.67 -14.33
N LEU A 34 -7.30 -1.81 -14.07
CA LEU A 34 -7.44 -0.36 -14.19
C LEU A 34 -6.78 0.12 -15.47
N LEU A 35 -7.45 0.99 -16.22
CA LEU A 35 -6.89 1.53 -17.45
C LEU A 35 -6.16 2.85 -17.18
N THR A 36 -4.93 2.95 -17.68
CA THR A 36 -4.21 4.23 -17.76
C THR A 36 -4.84 5.13 -18.83
N GLN A 37 -4.40 6.38 -18.90
CA GLN A 37 -4.78 7.35 -19.93
C GLN A 37 -4.49 6.82 -21.34
N ASP A 38 -3.41 6.07 -21.51
CA ASP A 38 -2.99 5.47 -22.78
C ASP A 38 -3.53 4.05 -22.95
N THR A 39 -4.58 3.68 -22.22
CA THR A 39 -5.29 2.39 -22.31
C THR A 39 -4.50 1.15 -21.90
N VAL A 40 -3.37 1.32 -21.21
CA VAL A 40 -2.61 0.21 -20.63
C VAL A 40 -3.36 -0.36 -19.42
N GLU A 41 -3.54 -1.68 -19.38
CA GLU A 41 -4.14 -2.36 -18.23
C GLU A 41 -3.12 -2.53 -17.09
N ILE A 42 -3.47 -2.07 -15.90
CA ILE A 42 -2.81 -2.45 -14.64
C ILE A 42 -3.69 -3.53 -13.99
N PRO A 43 -3.35 -4.82 -14.16
CA PRO A 43 -4.20 -5.91 -13.68
C PRO A 43 -4.00 -6.16 -12.19
N PHE A 44 -5.05 -6.64 -11.54
CA PHE A 44 -4.97 -7.20 -10.20
C PHE A 44 -6.05 -8.27 -10.01
N VAL A 45 -5.93 -9.05 -8.93
CA VAL A 45 -6.85 -10.13 -8.62
C VAL A 45 -7.43 -9.90 -7.23
N PHE A 46 -8.70 -10.23 -7.06
CA PHE A 46 -9.35 -10.19 -5.76
C PHE A 46 -10.33 -11.35 -5.60
N GLU A 47 -10.65 -11.69 -4.36
CA GLU A 47 -11.66 -12.69 -4.03
C GLU A 47 -12.87 -11.99 -3.39
N VAL A 48 -14.06 -12.31 -3.88
CA VAL A 48 -15.33 -11.86 -3.31
C VAL A 48 -15.84 -12.93 -2.35
N LYS A 49 -16.02 -12.56 -1.10
CA LYS A 49 -16.61 -13.40 -0.05
C LYS A 49 -17.94 -12.80 0.37
N ILE A 50 -19.01 -13.60 0.25
CA ILE A 50 -20.38 -13.18 0.58
C ILE A 50 -20.88 -14.08 1.71
N SER A 51 -21.36 -13.46 2.78
CA SER A 51 -22.09 -14.10 3.87
C SER A 51 -23.49 -13.47 4.00
N GLU A 52 -24.33 -13.97 4.90
CA GLU A 52 -25.72 -13.47 5.05
C GLU A 52 -25.81 -11.96 5.28
N ASN A 53 -24.84 -11.36 5.98
CA ASN A 53 -24.87 -9.95 6.38
C ASN A 53 -23.60 -9.17 6.01
N ASP A 54 -22.62 -9.81 5.37
CA ASP A 54 -21.32 -9.19 5.11
C ASP A 54 -20.80 -9.54 3.71
N THR A 55 -20.15 -8.57 3.07
CA THR A 55 -19.45 -8.73 1.80
C THR A 55 -18.05 -8.21 1.97
N VAL A 56 -17.07 -9.08 1.70
CA VAL A 56 -15.65 -8.77 1.86
C VAL A 56 -14.94 -9.00 0.54
N PHE A 57 -14.10 -8.03 0.15
CA PHE A 57 -13.19 -8.18 -0.99
C PHE A 57 -11.78 -8.34 -0.44
N ASP A 58 -11.15 -9.48 -0.75
CA ASP A 58 -9.73 -9.69 -0.49
C ASP A 58 -8.95 -9.35 -1.75
N ILE A 59 -8.31 -8.19 -1.79
CA ILE A 59 -7.36 -7.86 -2.86
C ILE A 59 -6.08 -8.65 -2.62
N ILE A 60 -5.60 -9.33 -3.66
CA ILE A 60 -4.43 -10.20 -3.58
C ILE A 60 -3.25 -9.47 -4.26
N THR A 61 -2.16 -9.29 -3.52
CA THR A 61 -0.94 -8.65 -4.03
C THR A 61 0.29 -9.38 -3.47
N GLY A 62 0.96 -10.16 -4.33
CA GLY A 62 1.94 -11.15 -3.89
C GLY A 62 1.30 -12.15 -2.92
N ASP A 63 1.98 -12.44 -1.81
CA ASP A 63 1.44 -13.31 -0.77
C ASP A 63 0.60 -12.55 0.29
N TYR A 64 0.36 -11.25 0.08
CA TYR A 64 -0.43 -10.41 0.98
C TYR A 64 -1.90 -10.30 0.52
N ARG A 65 -2.83 -10.35 1.47
CA ARG A 65 -4.26 -10.10 1.27
C ARG A 65 -4.68 -8.81 1.95
N TYR A 66 -5.25 -7.90 1.17
CA TYR A 66 -5.78 -6.63 1.65
C TYR A 66 -7.30 -6.68 1.68
N GLU A 67 -7.85 -6.75 2.89
CA GLU A 67 -9.28 -6.90 3.13
C GLU A 67 -10.02 -5.56 3.00
N VAL A 68 -11.14 -5.56 2.28
CA VAL A 68 -12.02 -4.41 2.09
C VAL A 68 -13.43 -4.78 2.51
N LYS A 69 -13.94 -4.07 3.52
CA LYS A 69 -15.24 -4.34 4.16
C LYS A 69 -16.30 -3.27 3.93
N ASP A 70 -15.90 -2.04 3.61
CA ASP A 70 -16.86 -0.96 3.32
C ASP A 70 -17.38 -1.10 1.88
N ILE A 71 -18.36 -1.99 1.72
CA ILE A 71 -18.96 -2.38 0.45
C ILE A 71 -20.47 -2.24 0.55
N LYS A 72 -21.04 -1.43 -0.34
CA LYS A 72 -22.47 -1.23 -0.47
C LYS A 72 -22.96 -1.69 -1.84
N VAL A 73 -23.89 -2.64 -1.83
CA VAL A 73 -24.57 -3.14 -3.04
C VAL A 73 -25.99 -2.54 -3.09
N ILE A 74 -26.32 -1.85 -4.18
CA ILE A 74 -27.65 -1.26 -4.41
C ILE A 74 -28.09 -1.61 -5.83
N GLY A 75 -28.98 -2.60 -5.98
CA GLY A 75 -29.37 -3.09 -7.30
C GLY A 75 -28.18 -3.66 -8.06
N ASP A 76 -27.90 -3.09 -9.24
CA ASP A 76 -26.75 -3.42 -10.09
C ASP A 76 -25.51 -2.56 -9.78
N SER A 77 -25.53 -1.75 -8.73
CA SER A 77 -24.44 -0.82 -8.39
C SER A 77 -23.66 -1.27 -7.16
N LEU A 78 -22.34 -1.26 -7.25
CA LEU A 78 -21.38 -1.48 -6.15
C LEU A 78 -20.64 -0.18 -5.82
N PHE A 79 -20.60 0.16 -4.54
CA PHE A 79 -19.81 1.25 -3.98
C PHE A 79 -18.84 0.65 -2.98
N ILE A 80 -17.54 0.82 -3.21
CA ILE A 80 -16.48 0.22 -2.39
C ILE A 80 -15.57 1.35 -1.89
N ASN A 81 -15.41 1.52 -0.60
CA ASN A 81 -14.40 2.43 -0.06
C ASN A 81 -13.18 1.63 0.40
N MET A 82 -12.01 2.00 -0.09
CA MET A 82 -10.76 1.39 0.39
C MET A 82 -10.49 1.86 1.82
N PRO A 83 -10.06 0.96 2.74
CA PRO A 83 -9.74 1.33 4.12
C PRO A 83 -8.68 2.43 4.24
N LEU A 84 -7.72 2.49 3.31
CA LEU A 84 -6.65 3.49 3.27
C LEU A 84 -6.47 4.14 1.89
N PHE A 85 -5.65 5.20 1.88
CA PHE A 85 -5.16 5.89 0.66
C PHE A 85 -6.21 6.67 -0.15
N SER A 86 -7.34 6.98 0.50
CA SER A 86 -8.41 7.86 0.02
C SER A 86 -8.87 7.51 -1.41
N SER A 87 -9.17 6.24 -1.63
CA SER A 87 -9.65 5.71 -2.92
C SER A 87 -10.95 4.94 -2.75
N ASN A 88 -11.82 5.00 -3.76
CA ASN A 88 -13.10 4.29 -3.76
C ASN A 88 -13.48 3.84 -5.17
N PHE A 89 -14.33 2.84 -5.28
CA PHE A 89 -14.87 2.37 -6.55
C PHE A 89 -16.37 2.67 -6.66
N LYS A 90 -16.79 3.03 -7.87
CA LYS A 90 -18.18 3.02 -8.30
C LYS A 90 -18.32 2.09 -9.49
N ILE A 91 -19.05 1.00 -9.30
CA ILE A 91 -19.07 -0.14 -10.20
C ILE A 91 -20.52 -0.45 -10.59
N LEU A 92 -20.73 -0.75 -11.87
CA LEU A 92 -21.91 -1.37 -12.43
C LEU A 92 -21.64 -2.87 -12.62
N LEU A 93 -22.54 -3.69 -12.08
CA LEU A 93 -22.61 -5.13 -12.34
C LEU A 93 -23.22 -5.35 -13.72
N THR A 94 -22.54 -6.13 -14.55
CA THR A 94 -23.00 -6.51 -15.88
C THR A 94 -23.18 -8.02 -15.98
N LYS A 95 -23.79 -8.51 -17.06
CA LYS A 95 -23.94 -9.96 -17.28
C LYS A 95 -22.59 -10.68 -17.42
N SER A 96 -21.55 -9.98 -17.85
CA SER A 96 -20.22 -10.54 -18.12
C SER A 96 -19.17 -10.16 -17.08
N GLY A 97 -19.50 -9.35 -16.07
CA GLY A 97 -18.58 -8.98 -15.01
C GLY A 97 -18.90 -7.64 -14.37
N MET A 98 -17.88 -6.80 -14.21
CA MET A 98 -17.99 -5.48 -13.59
C MET A 98 -17.36 -4.40 -14.47
N GLU A 99 -17.98 -3.24 -14.53
CA GLU A 99 -17.42 -2.05 -15.19
C GLU A 99 -17.63 -0.83 -14.32
N GLY A 100 -16.71 0.12 -14.31
CA GLY A 100 -16.87 1.31 -13.48
C GLY A 100 -15.61 2.13 -13.42
N ASN A 101 -15.38 2.74 -12.25
CA ASN A 101 -14.22 3.56 -12.03
C ASN A 101 -13.66 3.40 -10.62
N LEU A 102 -12.33 3.43 -10.52
CA LEU A 102 -11.62 3.83 -9.31
C LEU A 102 -11.54 5.36 -9.27
N ILE A 103 -11.89 5.95 -8.13
CA ILE A 103 -11.94 7.39 -7.90
C ILE A 103 -10.94 7.72 -6.79
N ARG A 104 -10.05 8.67 -7.08
CA ARG A 104 -9.18 9.34 -6.11
C ARG A 104 -9.44 10.84 -6.18
N SER A 105 -8.93 11.59 -5.21
CA SER A 105 -9.06 13.06 -5.22
C SER A 105 -8.38 13.73 -6.42
N SER A 106 -7.32 13.13 -6.96
CA SER A 106 -6.52 13.70 -8.05
C SER A 106 -6.85 13.17 -9.44
N TYR A 107 -7.45 11.98 -9.55
CA TYR A 107 -7.79 11.37 -10.83
C TYR A 107 -8.84 10.26 -10.68
N THR A 108 -9.42 9.87 -11.81
CA THR A 108 -10.31 8.71 -11.94
C THR A 108 -9.72 7.75 -12.97
N MET A 109 -9.79 6.44 -12.72
CA MET A 109 -9.34 5.40 -13.65
C MET A 109 -10.49 4.47 -14.02
N PRO A 110 -10.72 4.17 -15.31
CA PRO A 110 -11.68 3.16 -15.72
C PRO A 110 -11.30 1.80 -15.12
N PHE A 111 -12.31 1.09 -14.62
CA PHE A 111 -12.21 -0.20 -13.98
C PHE A 111 -13.03 -1.24 -14.75
N LYS A 112 -12.47 -2.43 -14.92
CA LYS A 112 -13.17 -3.61 -15.41
C LYS A 112 -12.79 -4.83 -14.59
N ALA A 113 -13.71 -5.77 -14.43
CA ALA A 113 -13.39 -7.09 -13.86
C ALA A 113 -14.19 -8.22 -14.51
N GLU A 114 -13.55 -9.38 -14.64
CA GLU A 114 -14.13 -10.63 -15.13
C GLU A 114 -14.16 -11.69 -14.01
N PRO A 115 -15.27 -12.43 -13.85
CA PRO A 115 -15.39 -13.45 -12.80
C PRO A 115 -14.61 -14.71 -13.14
N ASN A 116 -14.41 -15.56 -12.13
CA ASN A 116 -13.83 -16.91 -12.23
C ASN A 116 -12.42 -16.95 -12.83
N SER A 117 -11.61 -15.92 -12.55
CA SER A 117 -10.23 -15.85 -13.01
C SER A 117 -9.29 -15.46 -11.88
N SER A 118 -8.31 -16.32 -11.62
CA SER A 118 -7.17 -16.04 -10.73
C SER A 118 -5.91 -15.62 -11.49
N ALA A 119 -5.96 -15.59 -12.83
CA ALA A 119 -4.83 -15.23 -13.66
C ALA A 119 -4.72 -13.71 -13.78
N ARG A 120 -3.74 -13.12 -13.08
CA ARG A 120 -3.45 -11.67 -13.13
C ARG A 120 -3.12 -11.22 -14.56
N PHE A 121 -2.26 -11.98 -15.22
CA PHE A 121 -1.89 -11.79 -16.63
C PHE A 121 -2.46 -12.93 -17.48
N LYS A 122 -3.03 -12.59 -18.65
CA LYS A 122 -3.67 -13.57 -19.55
C LYS A 122 -2.66 -14.45 -20.29
N GLU A 123 -1.49 -13.89 -20.58
CA GLU A 123 -0.37 -14.62 -21.17
C GLU A 123 0.51 -15.18 -20.06
N THR A 124 0.69 -16.49 -20.02
CA THR A 124 1.63 -17.16 -19.09
C THR A 124 2.49 -18.13 -19.88
N HIS A 125 3.75 -18.28 -19.49
CA HIS A 125 4.64 -19.28 -20.05
C HIS A 125 5.55 -19.84 -18.96
N GLU A 126 5.91 -21.12 -19.09
CA GLU A 126 6.93 -21.72 -18.25
C GLU A 126 8.30 -21.31 -18.78
N ILE A 127 8.80 -20.17 -18.32
CA ILE A 127 10.23 -19.87 -18.38
C ILE A 127 10.74 -19.92 -16.95
N LYS A 128 11.86 -20.62 -16.73
CA LYS A 128 12.40 -20.83 -15.39
C LYS A 128 13.70 -20.05 -15.20
N GLY A 129 13.72 -19.24 -14.15
CA GLY A 129 14.92 -18.68 -13.53
C GLY A 129 15.57 -17.54 -14.28
N ILE A 130 14.84 -16.85 -15.17
CA ILE A 130 15.38 -15.70 -15.90
C ILE A 130 15.09 -14.37 -15.19
N ALA A 131 13.98 -14.28 -14.45
CA ALA A 131 13.58 -13.06 -13.74
C ALA A 131 14.12 -13.02 -12.31
N ALA A 132 14.22 -14.18 -11.63
CA ALA A 132 14.70 -14.24 -10.25
C ALA A 132 16.06 -13.58 -10.05
N GLY A 133 16.24 -12.88 -8.93
CA GLY A 133 17.51 -12.28 -8.53
C GLY A 133 17.40 -10.79 -8.21
N ARG A 134 18.57 -10.17 -8.02
CA ARG A 134 18.73 -8.77 -7.67
C ARG A 134 19.16 -7.94 -8.88
N TRP A 135 18.39 -6.90 -9.16
CA TRP A 135 18.51 -6.06 -10.35
C TRP A 135 18.73 -4.61 -9.92
N GLN A 136 19.83 -4.01 -10.38
CA GLN A 136 20.00 -2.56 -10.27
C GLN A 136 19.21 -1.90 -11.40
N ILE A 137 18.27 -1.03 -11.06
CA ILE A 137 17.31 -0.45 -12.00
C ILE A 137 17.37 1.07 -11.90
N THR A 138 17.64 1.73 -13.02
CA THR A 138 17.49 3.17 -13.18
C THR A 138 16.12 3.45 -13.80
N LEU A 139 15.25 4.17 -13.10
CA LEU A 139 13.93 4.61 -13.56
C LEU A 139 13.86 6.14 -13.51
N GLY A 140 13.85 6.79 -14.68
CA GLY A 140 14.06 8.24 -14.76
C GLY A 140 15.36 8.65 -14.07
N GLU A 141 15.27 9.45 -13.01
CA GLU A 141 16.41 9.89 -12.19
C GLU A 141 16.61 9.05 -10.92
N LYS A 142 15.79 8.01 -10.71
CA LYS A 142 15.78 7.19 -9.49
C LYS A 142 16.60 5.93 -9.70
N GLU A 143 17.42 5.60 -8.71
CA GLU A 143 18.02 4.29 -8.56
C GLU A 143 17.16 3.43 -7.63
N LEU A 144 16.72 2.28 -8.12
CA LEU A 144 15.99 1.26 -7.40
C LEU A 144 16.74 -0.07 -7.45
N ILE A 145 16.37 -0.96 -6.54
CA ILE A 145 16.81 -2.34 -6.60
C ILE A 145 15.58 -3.24 -6.69
N GLY A 146 15.41 -3.91 -7.83
CA GLY A 146 14.41 -4.97 -7.96
C GLY A 146 14.94 -6.25 -7.34
N GLU A 147 14.17 -6.85 -6.43
CA GLU A 147 14.43 -8.20 -5.94
C GLU A 147 13.26 -9.09 -6.27
N PHE A 148 13.52 -10.07 -7.13
CA PHE A 148 12.50 -10.95 -7.67
C PHE A 148 12.77 -12.40 -7.28
N GLU A 149 11.70 -13.09 -6.94
CA GLU A 149 11.63 -14.53 -6.77
C GLU A 149 10.76 -15.11 -7.88
N GLU A 150 11.07 -16.33 -8.32
CA GLU A 150 10.40 -16.97 -9.45
C GLU A 150 10.06 -18.41 -9.10
N THR A 151 8.81 -18.78 -9.38
CA THR A 151 8.34 -20.18 -9.41
C THR A 151 8.00 -20.54 -10.86
N GLU A 152 7.48 -21.75 -11.12
CA GLU A 152 7.26 -22.25 -12.48
C GLU A 152 6.37 -21.36 -13.37
N SER A 153 5.49 -20.54 -12.78
CA SER A 153 4.52 -19.71 -13.50
C SER A 153 4.29 -18.32 -12.90
N ARG A 154 5.09 -17.94 -11.90
CA ARG A 154 4.86 -16.72 -11.10
C ARG A 154 6.18 -16.05 -10.76
N VAL A 155 6.23 -14.73 -10.93
CA VAL A 155 7.29 -13.87 -10.42
C VAL A 155 6.72 -13.01 -9.30
N THR A 156 7.38 -12.97 -8.16
CA THR A 156 7.02 -12.10 -7.03
C THR A 156 8.20 -11.24 -6.65
N GLY A 157 7.97 -10.11 -6.00
CA GLY A 157 9.08 -9.30 -5.49
C GLY A 157 8.68 -7.89 -5.10
N SER A 158 9.68 -7.06 -4.86
CA SER A 158 9.52 -5.64 -4.59
C SER A 158 10.66 -4.84 -5.22
N PHE A 159 10.51 -3.52 -5.21
CA PHE A 159 11.54 -2.57 -5.60
C PHE A 159 11.95 -1.77 -4.37
N LEU A 160 13.19 -1.97 -3.92
CA LEU A 160 13.76 -1.17 -2.86
C LEU A 160 14.17 0.21 -3.40
N SER A 161 13.96 1.23 -2.58
CA SER A 161 14.32 2.63 -2.83
C SER A 161 14.93 3.25 -1.58
N PRO A 162 15.64 4.39 -1.67
CA PRO A 162 16.15 5.08 -0.48
C PRO A 162 15.08 5.50 0.54
N SER A 163 13.80 5.54 0.15
CA SER A 163 12.67 5.91 1.01
C SER A 163 11.86 4.73 1.56
N GLY A 164 12.25 3.48 1.27
CA GLY A 164 11.48 2.27 1.58
C GLY A 164 11.28 1.41 0.35
N ASP A 165 10.16 0.71 0.22
CA ASP A 165 9.92 -0.16 -0.93
C ASP A 165 8.58 0.06 -1.64
N TYR A 166 8.39 -0.63 -2.76
CA TYR A 166 7.21 -0.49 -3.64
C TYR A 166 6.13 -1.56 -3.39
N ARG A 167 6.31 -2.35 -2.32
CA ARG A 167 5.42 -3.41 -1.84
C ARG A 167 5.18 -4.49 -2.89
N PHE A 168 4.27 -5.40 -2.58
CA PHE A 168 4.20 -6.75 -3.15
C PHE A 168 3.82 -6.78 -4.63
N PHE A 169 4.80 -6.81 -5.53
CA PHE A 169 4.58 -7.06 -6.95
C PHE A 169 4.40 -8.55 -7.22
N GLU A 170 3.49 -8.85 -8.14
CA GLU A 170 3.26 -10.20 -8.66
C GLU A 170 3.09 -10.14 -10.17
N GLY A 171 3.62 -11.13 -10.87
CA GLY A 171 3.72 -11.13 -12.31
C GLY A 171 4.11 -12.44 -12.93
N VAL A 172 4.47 -12.36 -14.20
CA VAL A 172 4.85 -13.50 -15.05
C VAL A 172 5.91 -13.07 -16.06
N VAL A 173 6.59 -14.05 -16.65
CA VAL A 173 7.37 -13.84 -17.87
C VAL A 173 6.64 -14.53 -19.02
N ASN A 174 6.41 -13.81 -20.12
CA ASN A 174 5.78 -14.41 -21.30
C ASN A 174 6.81 -15.14 -22.18
N LYS A 175 6.36 -15.81 -23.24
CA LYS A 175 7.21 -16.63 -24.13
C LYS A 175 8.29 -15.83 -24.88
N GLU A 176 8.12 -14.51 -25.02
CA GLU A 176 9.09 -13.61 -25.62
C GLU A 176 10.16 -13.10 -24.63
N GLY A 177 10.10 -13.52 -23.36
CA GLY A 177 11.02 -13.03 -22.32
C GLY A 177 10.63 -11.67 -21.72
N LYS A 178 9.38 -11.24 -21.91
CA LYS A 178 8.87 -10.01 -21.30
C LYS A 178 8.36 -10.25 -19.89
N LEU A 179 9.00 -9.63 -18.92
CA LEU A 179 8.58 -9.58 -17.52
C LEU A 179 7.45 -8.56 -17.37
N MET A 180 6.34 -8.97 -16.75
CA MET A 180 5.21 -8.10 -16.44
C MET A 180 4.79 -8.35 -15.01
N MET A 181 4.82 -7.32 -14.16
CA MET A 181 4.46 -7.42 -12.75
C MET A 181 3.58 -6.24 -12.36
N SER A 182 2.55 -6.47 -11.55
CA SER A 182 1.70 -5.40 -11.03
C SER A 182 1.49 -5.49 -9.52
N CYS A 183 1.16 -4.34 -8.93
CA CYS A 183 0.85 -4.16 -7.52
C CYS A 183 -0.38 -3.26 -7.39
N PHE A 184 -1.34 -3.67 -6.57
CA PHE A 184 -2.54 -2.89 -6.26
C PHE A 184 -2.94 -3.04 -4.79
N ASP A 185 -2.96 -1.93 -4.04
CA ASP A 185 -3.44 -1.88 -2.65
C ASP A 185 -4.28 -0.62 -2.34
N GLY A 186 -4.72 0.10 -3.38
CA GLY A 186 -5.39 1.41 -3.29
C GLY A 186 -4.43 2.61 -3.13
N GLY A 187 -3.23 2.39 -2.61
CA GLY A 187 -2.16 3.38 -2.51
C GLY A 187 -1.24 3.33 -3.71
N PHE A 188 -0.61 2.18 -3.90
CA PHE A 188 0.14 1.82 -5.09
C PHE A 188 -0.78 1.16 -6.11
N ILE A 189 -0.69 1.67 -7.33
CA ILE A 189 -1.40 1.20 -8.52
C ILE A 189 -0.33 1.18 -9.61
N ARG A 190 0.34 0.04 -9.77
CA ARG A 190 1.58 -0.03 -10.55
C ARG A 190 1.63 -1.21 -11.48
N LEU A 191 2.23 -0.99 -12.65
CA LEU A 191 2.63 -2.02 -13.59
C LEU A 191 4.09 -1.77 -13.99
N PHE A 192 4.94 -2.75 -13.72
CA PHE A 192 6.30 -2.82 -14.22
C PHE A 192 6.34 -3.78 -15.41
N VAL A 193 6.93 -3.33 -16.52
CA VAL A 193 7.24 -4.18 -17.66
C VAL A 193 8.69 -4.01 -18.08
N ALA A 194 9.34 -5.08 -18.50
CA ALA A 194 10.70 -5.07 -19.03
C ALA A 194 10.94 -6.27 -19.95
N ASP A 195 11.83 -6.11 -20.92
CA ASP A 195 12.33 -7.24 -21.73
C ASP A 195 13.59 -7.78 -21.07
N ILE A 196 13.62 -9.08 -20.74
CA ILE A 196 14.79 -9.74 -20.17
C ILE A 196 15.70 -10.22 -21.30
N ASP A 197 16.94 -9.72 -21.30
CA ASP A 197 18.00 -10.14 -22.20
C ASP A 197 19.25 -10.52 -21.39
N GLY A 198 19.31 -11.78 -20.96
CA GLY A 198 20.33 -12.30 -20.06
C GLY A 198 20.35 -11.55 -18.72
N ASP A 199 21.44 -10.81 -18.48
CA ASP A 199 21.63 -9.99 -17.27
C ASP A 199 21.21 -8.53 -17.48
N THR A 200 20.49 -8.21 -18.55
CA THR A 200 19.98 -6.86 -18.84
C THR A 200 18.45 -6.83 -18.85
N LEU A 201 17.88 -5.80 -18.23
CA LEU A 201 16.48 -5.40 -18.39
C LEU A 201 16.42 -4.22 -19.35
N ARG A 202 15.79 -4.42 -20.51
CA ARG A 202 15.59 -3.41 -21.54
C ARG A 202 14.14 -2.95 -21.57
N ASN A 203 13.91 -1.80 -22.21
CA ASN A 203 12.56 -1.24 -22.43
C ASN A 203 11.71 -1.18 -21.16
N ILE A 204 12.35 -0.86 -20.02
CA ILE A 204 11.65 -0.81 -18.75
C ILE A 204 10.61 0.30 -18.82
N LYS A 205 9.38 -0.02 -18.40
CA LYS A 205 8.34 0.97 -18.08
C LYS A 205 7.72 0.68 -16.73
N MET A 206 7.65 1.70 -15.88
CA MET A 206 6.86 1.69 -14.65
C MET A 206 5.66 2.62 -14.82
N HIS A 207 4.48 2.04 -15.03
CA HIS A 207 3.21 2.79 -14.98
C HIS A 207 2.80 2.96 -13.52
N SER A 208 2.42 4.18 -13.13
CA SER A 208 1.94 4.52 -11.78
C SER A 208 0.66 5.35 -11.85
N GLY A 209 -0.47 4.80 -11.39
CA GLY A 209 -1.76 5.49 -11.44
C GLY A 209 -2.24 5.75 -12.87
N PHE A 210 -2.93 6.89 -13.08
CA PHE A 210 -3.63 7.14 -14.35
C PHE A 210 -2.71 7.52 -15.52
N SER A 211 -1.73 8.38 -15.32
CA SER A 211 -0.96 8.99 -16.43
C SER A 211 0.56 8.97 -16.25
N SER A 212 1.09 8.53 -15.11
CA SER A 212 2.53 8.51 -14.90
C SER A 212 3.15 7.24 -15.49
N VAL A 213 4.18 7.44 -16.31
CA VAL A 213 5.03 6.39 -16.86
C VAL A 213 6.48 6.84 -16.71
N GLU A 214 7.31 5.98 -16.12
CA GLU A 214 8.76 6.19 -16.00
C GLU A 214 9.47 5.14 -16.85
N ASP A 215 10.32 5.59 -17.78
CA ASP A 215 11.19 4.73 -18.57
C ASP A 215 12.48 4.42 -17.81
N GLY A 216 13.10 3.29 -18.12
CA GLY A 216 14.33 2.89 -17.45
C GLY A 216 15.15 1.83 -18.15
N THR A 217 16.24 1.47 -17.49
CA THR A 217 17.09 0.33 -17.82
C THR A 217 17.53 -0.36 -16.53
N GLY A 218 17.98 -1.59 -16.63
CA GLY A 218 18.52 -2.28 -15.47
C GLY A 218 19.43 -3.41 -15.86
N PHE A 219 20.20 -3.87 -14.90
CA PHE A 219 21.08 -5.01 -15.07
C PHE A 219 21.18 -5.81 -13.77
N ARG A 220 21.47 -7.10 -13.90
CA ARG A 220 21.60 -7.99 -12.76
C ARG A 220 22.83 -7.57 -11.96
N ASN A 221 22.64 -7.32 -10.67
CA ASN A 221 23.71 -6.94 -9.76
C ASN A 221 23.43 -7.51 -8.38
N PRO A 222 24.03 -8.68 -8.04
CA PRO A 222 23.90 -9.29 -6.71
C PRO A 222 24.38 -8.41 -5.57
N ASN A 223 25.27 -7.45 -5.86
CA ASN A 223 25.89 -6.55 -4.88
C ASN A 223 25.27 -5.15 -4.88
N ALA A 224 24.18 -4.91 -5.61
CA ALA A 224 23.50 -3.62 -5.60
C ALA A 224 23.11 -3.27 -4.16
N ALA A 225 23.33 -2.04 -3.73
CA ALA A 225 23.00 -1.59 -2.39
C ALA A 225 22.43 -0.17 -2.43
N LEU A 226 21.51 0.13 -1.51
CA LEU A 226 20.99 1.47 -1.30
C LEU A 226 21.83 2.19 -0.23
N PRO A 227 21.75 3.53 -0.15
CA PRO A 227 22.31 4.27 0.97
C PRO A 227 21.79 3.76 2.31
N ASP A 228 22.64 3.79 3.34
CA ASP A 228 22.25 3.43 4.70
C ASP A 228 21.15 4.38 5.22
N ALA A 229 19.97 3.83 5.54
CA ALA A 229 18.82 4.54 6.05
C ALA A 229 19.09 5.30 7.36
N TYR A 230 20.10 4.88 8.14
CA TYR A 230 20.54 5.57 9.36
C TYR A 230 21.42 6.80 9.10
N SER A 231 21.91 6.97 7.87
CA SER A 231 22.81 8.06 7.49
C SER A 231 22.10 9.23 6.78
N VAL A 232 20.81 9.07 6.46
CA VAL A 232 20.07 10.03 5.63
C VAL A 232 19.57 11.22 6.44
N THR A 233 18.75 10.98 7.47
CA THR A 233 18.15 12.03 8.30
C THR A 233 18.89 12.12 9.63
N GLY A 234 19.23 13.33 10.06
CA GLY A 234 19.98 13.57 11.29
C GLY A 234 19.33 14.61 12.20
N LEU A 235 19.96 14.89 13.34
CA LEU A 235 19.70 16.09 14.12
C LEU A 235 20.68 17.20 13.72
N LYS A 236 20.21 18.44 13.73
CA LYS A 236 21.08 19.61 13.62
C LYS A 236 22.10 19.64 14.75
N LYS A 237 23.27 20.20 14.45
CA LYS A 237 24.36 20.35 15.44
C LYS A 237 23.86 21.05 16.71
N GLY A 238 24.14 20.45 17.86
CA GLY A 238 23.74 20.97 19.18
C GLY A 238 22.44 20.39 19.73
N TYR A 239 21.61 19.77 18.88
CA TYR A 239 20.41 19.08 19.33
C TYR A 239 20.71 17.62 19.69
N THR A 240 20.05 17.16 20.74
CA THR A 240 20.12 15.77 21.21
C THR A 240 18.74 15.12 21.33
N THR A 241 17.66 15.90 21.14
CA THR A 241 16.26 15.48 21.25
C THR A 241 15.36 16.38 20.40
N LEU A 242 14.04 16.13 20.41
CA LEU A 242 13.02 16.93 19.74
C LEU A 242 12.21 17.75 20.77
N GLY A 243 11.82 18.96 20.41
CA GLY A 243 10.99 19.84 21.25
C GLY A 243 9.63 20.14 20.63
N PHE A 244 8.71 19.16 20.63
CA PHE A 244 7.35 19.35 20.10
C PHE A 244 6.27 19.20 21.17
N THR A 245 5.14 19.86 20.92
CA THR A 245 3.85 19.61 21.58
C THR A 245 2.76 19.68 20.51
N PHE A 246 2.02 18.60 20.31
CA PHE A 246 0.92 18.53 19.35
C PHE A 246 -0.33 17.91 20.01
N PRO A 247 -1.54 18.24 19.54
CA PRO A 247 -2.75 17.60 20.02
C PRO A 247 -2.81 16.13 19.59
N ASP A 248 -3.21 15.25 20.51
CA ASP A 248 -3.66 13.90 20.17
C ASP A 248 -5.00 13.93 19.41
N MET A 249 -5.54 12.75 19.08
CA MET A 249 -6.82 12.65 18.38
C MET A 249 -8.01 13.22 19.17
N ASP A 250 -7.90 13.38 20.49
CA ASP A 250 -8.94 13.97 21.33
C ASP A 250 -8.70 15.47 21.61
N GLY A 251 -7.61 16.03 21.06
CA GLY A 251 -7.24 17.43 21.22
C GLY A 251 -6.37 17.71 22.44
N ASN A 252 -5.94 16.70 23.19
CA ASN A 252 -5.08 16.88 24.36
C ASN A 252 -3.64 17.13 23.91
N PRO A 253 -2.93 18.12 24.48
CA PRO A 253 -1.53 18.35 24.16
C PRO A 253 -0.67 17.18 24.68
N VAL A 254 0.18 16.64 23.81
CA VAL A 254 1.14 15.57 24.14
C VAL A 254 2.55 16.00 23.75
N SER A 255 3.52 15.72 24.61
CA SER A 255 4.93 16.05 24.42
C SER A 255 5.85 14.91 24.89
N LEU A 256 7.11 14.91 24.46
CA LEU A 256 8.11 13.98 24.99
C LEU A 256 8.42 14.17 26.49
N SER A 257 7.98 15.28 27.09
CA SER A 257 8.17 15.55 28.52
C SER A 257 7.09 14.93 29.43
N ASP A 258 6.05 14.34 28.83
CA ASP A 258 4.93 13.75 29.57
C ASP A 258 5.38 12.53 30.38
N GLU A 259 4.75 12.32 31.54
CA GLU A 259 5.12 11.29 32.51
C GLU A 259 5.25 9.89 31.90
N ARG A 260 4.39 9.56 30.93
CA ARG A 260 4.38 8.26 30.26
C ARG A 260 5.70 7.91 29.56
N PHE A 261 6.48 8.91 29.15
CA PHE A 261 7.73 8.72 28.41
C PHE A 261 8.98 8.74 29.31
N LYS A 262 8.83 9.08 30.60
CA LYS A 262 9.95 9.12 31.54
C LYS A 262 10.52 7.74 31.80
N ASP A 263 11.85 7.66 31.83
CA ASP A 263 12.63 6.44 32.08
C ASP A 263 12.31 5.28 31.11
N LYS A 264 11.71 5.59 29.96
CA LYS A 264 11.38 4.62 28.90
C LYS A 264 12.11 4.97 27.62
N ILE A 265 12.39 3.93 26.83
CA ILE A 265 12.79 4.09 25.45
C ILE A 265 11.57 4.62 24.69
N THR A 266 11.72 5.69 23.93
CA THR A 266 10.60 6.26 23.17
C THR A 266 10.91 6.22 21.68
N VAL A 267 10.00 5.63 20.90
CA VAL A 267 10.07 5.67 19.44
C VAL A 267 9.12 6.74 18.92
N VAL A 268 9.68 7.77 18.28
CA VAL A 268 8.90 8.80 17.58
C VAL A 268 8.78 8.41 16.13
N GLN A 269 7.56 8.10 15.69
CA GLN A 269 7.22 7.76 14.31
C GLN A 269 6.74 9.02 13.57
N ILE A 270 7.46 9.47 12.54
CA ILE A 270 7.00 10.53 11.63
C ILE A 270 6.27 9.86 10.46
N SER A 271 4.96 10.07 10.36
CA SER A 271 4.07 9.24 9.55
C SER A 271 3.02 10.05 8.77
N GLY A 272 2.23 9.37 7.95
CA GLY A 272 1.05 9.91 7.28
C GLY A 272 0.17 8.79 6.72
N SER A 273 -1.15 8.92 6.86
CA SER A 273 -2.14 7.90 6.46
C SER A 273 -2.13 7.57 4.96
N TRP A 274 -1.57 8.48 4.15
CA TRP A 274 -1.44 8.39 2.70
C TRP A 274 -0.22 7.59 2.24
N CYS A 275 0.65 7.16 3.15
CA CYS A 275 1.94 6.52 2.88
C CYS A 275 1.87 4.99 3.15
N PRO A 276 2.03 4.13 2.12
CA PRO A 276 1.95 2.68 2.31
C PRO A 276 2.99 2.10 3.27
N ASN A 277 4.24 2.55 3.21
CA ASN A 277 5.30 2.08 4.11
C ASN A 277 5.05 2.49 5.57
N CYS A 278 4.29 3.56 5.79
CA CYS A 278 3.90 4.01 7.12
C CYS A 278 2.90 3.06 7.78
N LEU A 279 2.02 2.40 7.00
CA LEU A 279 1.18 1.31 7.50
C LEU A 279 2.02 0.12 7.97
N ASP A 280 2.98 -0.31 7.15
CA ASP A 280 3.82 -1.47 7.50
C ASP A 280 4.69 -1.17 8.74
N GLU A 281 5.25 0.04 8.84
CA GLU A 281 5.99 0.45 10.03
C GLU A 281 5.10 0.56 11.28
N SER A 282 3.88 1.10 11.16
CA SER A 282 2.97 1.16 12.31
C SER A 282 2.60 -0.23 12.85
N ARG A 283 2.43 -1.22 11.96
CA ARG A 283 2.22 -2.62 12.37
C ARG A 283 3.43 -3.20 13.08
N PHE A 284 4.63 -2.97 12.52
CA PHE A 284 5.88 -3.36 13.16
C PHE A 284 6.05 -2.72 14.55
N LEU A 285 5.80 -1.41 14.68
CA LEU A 285 5.91 -0.70 15.95
C LEU A 285 4.87 -1.16 16.97
N MET A 286 3.67 -1.57 16.54
CA MET A 286 2.70 -2.23 17.40
C MET A 286 3.22 -3.56 17.95
N GLU A 287 3.84 -4.40 17.11
CA GLU A 287 4.47 -5.65 17.57
C GLU A 287 5.60 -5.38 18.57
N MET A 288 6.45 -4.38 18.30
CA MET A 288 7.53 -3.99 19.21
C MET A 288 7.00 -3.42 20.52
N LEU A 289 5.95 -2.60 20.49
CA LEU A 289 5.31 -2.06 21.69
C LEU A 289 4.71 -3.18 22.54
N GLN A 290 4.06 -4.17 21.92
CA GLN A 290 3.54 -5.33 22.65
C GLN A 290 4.68 -6.10 23.33
N LYS A 291 5.80 -6.33 22.61
CA LYS A 291 6.97 -7.04 23.13
C LYS A 291 7.68 -6.29 24.26
N TYR A 292 7.78 -4.96 24.17
CA TYR A 292 8.58 -4.13 25.07
C TYR A 292 7.78 -3.15 25.94
N SER A 293 6.47 -3.37 26.13
CA SER A 293 5.55 -2.43 26.80
C SER A 293 6.00 -1.94 28.19
N ALA A 294 6.78 -2.74 28.92
CA ALA A 294 7.35 -2.34 30.21
C ALA A 294 8.49 -1.32 30.10
N HIS A 295 9.17 -1.25 28.96
CA HIS A 295 10.41 -0.49 28.77
C HIS A 295 10.34 0.52 27.62
N MET A 296 9.33 0.43 26.76
CA MET A 296 9.22 1.20 25.53
C MET A 296 7.84 1.85 25.38
N GLU A 297 7.82 3.05 24.83
CA GLU A 297 6.64 3.75 24.33
C GLU A 297 6.83 4.09 22.85
N VAL A 298 5.71 4.27 22.16
CA VAL A 298 5.68 4.77 20.78
C VAL A 298 4.81 6.02 20.75
N ILE A 299 5.17 6.98 19.91
CA ILE A 299 4.33 8.14 19.60
C ILE A 299 4.39 8.41 18.10
N CYS A 300 3.24 8.57 17.45
CA CYS A 300 3.15 8.85 16.03
C CYS A 300 2.78 10.30 15.79
N LEU A 301 3.58 10.99 14.97
CA LEU A 301 3.35 12.34 14.50
C LEU A 301 2.84 12.24 13.06
N THR A 302 1.55 12.54 12.87
CA THR A 302 0.92 12.46 11.55
C THR A 302 1.04 13.79 10.81
N PHE A 303 1.64 13.73 9.61
CA PHE A 303 1.69 14.81 8.65
C PHE A 303 0.69 14.49 7.53
N GLU A 304 -0.56 14.88 7.76
CA GLU A 304 -1.64 14.65 6.81
C GLU A 304 -1.66 15.70 5.70
N ARG A 305 -2.32 15.40 4.57
CA ARG A 305 -2.40 16.32 3.43
C ARG A 305 -3.19 17.61 3.73
N SER A 306 -3.96 17.60 4.81
CA SER A 306 -4.71 18.75 5.32
C SER A 306 -4.07 19.23 6.62
N ASP A 307 -3.97 20.55 6.77
CA ASP A 307 -3.57 21.23 8.02
C ASP A 307 -4.76 21.45 8.97
N ASP A 308 -5.99 21.39 8.46
CA ASP A 308 -7.22 21.35 9.27
C ASP A 308 -7.27 20.11 10.17
N PHE A 309 -7.46 20.32 11.49
CA PHE A 309 -7.39 19.28 12.51
C PHE A 309 -8.42 18.17 12.30
N GLU A 310 -9.69 18.48 12.07
CA GLU A 310 -10.75 17.47 11.96
C GLU A 310 -10.59 16.61 10.69
N LYS A 311 -10.20 17.23 9.58
CA LYS A 311 -9.87 16.49 8.34
C LYS A 311 -8.65 15.60 8.53
N ALA A 312 -7.58 16.13 9.11
CA ALA A 312 -6.36 15.36 9.38
C ALA A 312 -6.63 14.19 10.34
N LYS A 313 -7.33 14.45 11.45
CA LYS A 313 -7.78 13.43 12.40
C LYS A 313 -8.59 12.32 11.72
N THR A 314 -9.51 12.68 10.83
CA THR A 314 -10.34 11.70 10.10
C THR A 314 -9.49 10.78 9.21
N GLU A 315 -8.49 11.31 8.50
CA GLU A 315 -7.60 10.49 7.67
C GLU A 315 -6.61 9.67 8.53
N ALA A 316 -6.00 10.27 9.55
CA ALA A 316 -5.11 9.59 10.50
C ALA A 316 -5.81 8.43 11.22
N LYS A 317 -7.09 8.58 11.56
CA LYS A 317 -7.90 7.53 12.18
C LYS A 317 -7.98 6.26 11.31
N LYS A 318 -7.98 6.39 9.98
CA LYS A 318 -7.97 5.21 9.09
C LYS A 318 -6.69 4.38 9.27
N LEU A 319 -5.54 5.05 9.42
CA LEU A 319 -4.28 4.38 9.71
C LEU A 319 -4.35 3.69 11.07
N VAL A 320 -4.86 4.37 12.10
CA VAL A 320 -5.06 3.80 13.43
C VAL A 320 -5.89 2.52 13.38
N ASP A 321 -7.04 2.57 12.71
CA ASP A 321 -7.98 1.46 12.66
C ASP A 321 -7.40 0.27 11.87
N VAL A 322 -6.71 0.51 10.75
CA VAL A 322 -6.16 -0.56 9.89
C VAL A 322 -4.86 -1.16 10.43
N ALA A 323 -4.05 -0.37 11.13
CA ALA A 323 -2.82 -0.84 11.77
C ALA A 323 -3.04 -1.36 13.20
N GLY A 324 -4.22 -1.10 13.80
CA GLY A 324 -4.53 -1.48 15.18
C GLY A 324 -3.72 -0.68 16.21
N ILE A 325 -3.45 0.60 15.94
CA ILE A 325 -2.60 1.45 16.79
C ILE A 325 -3.28 1.69 18.14
N THR A 326 -2.56 1.44 19.23
CA THR A 326 -3.00 1.75 20.61
C THR A 326 -2.17 2.82 21.30
N TYR A 327 -1.07 3.25 20.68
CA TYR A 327 -0.21 4.32 21.17
C TYR A 327 -0.70 5.71 20.67
N PRO A 328 -0.26 6.83 21.28
CA PRO A 328 -0.69 8.16 20.88
C PRO A 328 -0.39 8.48 19.42
N VAL A 329 -1.40 9.03 18.75
CA VAL A 329 -1.29 9.58 17.40
C VAL A 329 -1.61 11.06 17.48
N LEU A 330 -0.63 11.88 17.12
CA LEU A 330 -0.71 13.33 17.20
C LEU A 330 -0.99 13.92 15.83
N ILE A 331 -1.90 14.89 15.81
CA ILE A 331 -2.26 15.67 14.62
C ILE A 331 -1.39 16.92 14.62
N THR A 332 -0.37 16.94 13.76
CA THR A 332 0.66 18.00 13.81
C THR A 332 0.15 19.36 13.34
N GLY A 333 -0.96 19.42 12.59
CA GLY A 333 -1.41 20.63 11.91
C GLY A 333 -0.49 21.06 10.76
N HIS A 334 0.47 20.21 10.36
CA HIS A 334 1.42 20.49 9.29
C HIS A 334 1.32 19.43 8.20
N THR A 335 1.36 19.89 6.94
CA THR A 335 1.39 19.01 5.78
C THR A 335 2.78 18.36 5.60
N PRO A 336 2.92 17.30 4.78
CA PRO A 336 4.21 16.66 4.53
C PRO A 336 5.32 17.59 4.02
N ALA A 337 4.95 18.71 3.40
CA ALA A 337 5.90 19.72 2.94
C ALA A 337 6.52 20.54 4.09
N ASN A 338 5.89 20.54 5.26
CA ASN A 338 6.18 21.42 6.39
C ASN A 338 6.78 20.71 7.60
N VAL A 339 7.35 19.50 7.43
CA VAL A 339 8.02 18.75 8.51
C VAL A 339 9.09 19.58 9.21
N LYS A 340 9.89 20.33 8.45
CA LYS A 340 10.96 21.18 9.01
C LYS A 340 10.45 22.34 9.87
N ILE A 341 9.20 22.75 9.69
CA ILE A 341 8.56 23.78 10.52
C ILE A 341 8.12 23.15 11.85
N ALA A 342 7.49 21.97 11.77
CA ALA A 342 7.00 21.22 12.93
C ALA A 342 8.14 20.67 13.81
N LEU A 343 9.24 20.25 13.19
CA LEU A 343 10.38 19.59 13.82
C LEU A 343 11.69 20.27 13.37
N PRO A 344 11.96 21.50 13.84
CA PRO A 344 13.10 22.30 13.39
C PRO A 344 14.47 21.71 13.77
N GLU A 345 14.53 20.76 14.69
CA GLU A 345 15.74 20.06 15.13
C GLU A 345 16.24 19.04 14.10
N LEU A 346 15.35 18.57 13.21
CA LEU A 346 15.72 17.64 12.16
C LEU A 346 16.57 18.32 11.09
N ASP A 347 17.55 17.58 10.61
CA ASP A 347 18.35 17.92 9.45
C ASP A 347 18.19 16.86 8.36
N ASN A 348 18.22 17.31 7.11
CA ASN A 348 18.17 16.44 5.93
C ASN A 348 17.00 15.42 5.91
N PHE A 349 15.81 15.77 6.41
CA PHE A 349 14.63 14.89 6.31
C PHE A 349 14.27 14.57 4.84
N ARG A 350 14.20 13.28 4.48
CA ARG A 350 13.99 12.83 3.09
C ARG A 350 12.80 11.92 2.84
N ALA A 351 12.29 11.20 3.83
CA ALA A 351 11.33 10.14 3.58
C ALA A 351 10.29 9.99 4.69
N PHE A 352 9.10 9.54 4.27
CA PHE A 352 8.09 8.98 5.15
C PHE A 352 8.05 7.45 4.97
N PRO A 353 7.93 6.67 6.06
CA PRO A 353 8.04 7.16 7.42
C PRO A 353 9.49 7.52 7.80
N THR A 354 9.70 8.14 8.96
CA THR A 354 11.01 8.23 9.62
C THR A 354 10.83 7.98 11.11
N SER A 355 11.63 7.08 11.68
CA SER A 355 11.57 6.72 13.10
C SER A 355 12.79 7.22 13.86
N LEU A 356 12.57 7.88 14.99
CA LEU A 356 13.62 8.25 15.94
C LEU A 356 13.54 7.36 17.18
N ILE A 357 14.66 6.78 17.57
CA ILE A 357 14.78 5.95 18.78
C ILE A 357 15.47 6.76 19.87
N ILE A 358 14.73 7.06 20.93
CA ILE A 358 15.15 7.91 22.05
C ILE A 358 15.39 7.02 23.26
N ASP A 359 16.53 7.18 23.94
CA ASP A 359 16.84 6.42 25.16
C ASP A 359 16.09 6.94 26.41
N LYS A 360 16.23 6.21 27.52
CA LYS A 360 15.60 6.55 28.81
C LYS A 360 16.01 7.94 29.36
N LYS A 361 17.11 8.51 28.86
CA LYS A 361 17.61 9.85 29.24
C LYS A 361 17.08 10.95 28.30
N GLY A 362 16.19 10.60 27.38
CA GLY A 362 15.58 11.54 26.44
C GLY A 362 16.48 11.91 25.25
N LYS A 363 17.58 11.17 25.00
CA LYS A 363 18.50 11.44 23.89
C LYS A 363 18.17 10.57 22.69
N VAL A 364 18.09 11.19 21.51
CA VAL A 364 17.99 10.47 20.22
C VAL A 364 19.28 9.70 19.97
N ARG A 365 19.15 8.39 19.76
CA ARG A 365 20.28 7.48 19.54
C ARG A 365 20.39 6.99 18.10
N LYS A 366 19.26 6.80 17.42
CA LYS A 366 19.19 6.46 16.00
C LYS A 366 18.02 7.18 15.34
N ILE A 367 18.18 7.51 14.06
CA ILE A 367 17.11 7.97 13.18
C ILE A 367 17.14 7.06 11.97
N HIS A 368 16.03 6.43 11.65
CA HIS A 368 15.88 5.56 10.48
C HIS A 368 14.95 6.23 9.47
N SER A 369 15.46 6.55 8.27
CA SER A 369 14.69 7.23 7.23
C SER A 369 14.13 6.25 6.21
N GLY A 370 12.82 6.32 5.97
CA GLY A 370 12.09 5.33 5.18
C GLY A 370 11.83 4.04 5.96
N PHE A 371 11.15 3.10 5.31
CA PHE A 371 10.89 1.78 5.86
C PHE A 371 10.76 0.76 4.74
N SER A 372 11.61 -0.28 4.78
CA SER A 372 11.52 -1.43 3.88
C SER A 372 10.66 -2.50 4.56
N GLY A 373 9.42 -2.61 4.13
CA GLY A 373 8.42 -3.47 4.75
C GLY A 373 8.53 -4.94 4.36
N PRO A 374 7.56 -5.77 4.79
CA PRO A 374 7.58 -7.21 4.58
C PRO A 374 7.74 -7.67 3.12
N GLY A 375 7.38 -6.82 2.15
CA GLY A 375 7.58 -7.08 0.72
C GLY A 375 9.04 -7.22 0.29
N THR A 376 9.99 -6.86 1.15
CA THR A 376 11.44 -6.97 0.90
C THR A 376 12.08 -8.21 1.53
N GLY A 377 11.30 -9.11 2.13
CA GLY A 377 11.77 -10.41 2.60
C GLY A 377 12.94 -10.33 3.59
N VAL A 378 14.15 -10.64 3.13
CA VAL A 378 15.36 -10.67 3.97
C VAL A 378 15.71 -9.29 4.54
N HIS A 379 15.49 -8.20 3.79
CA HIS A 379 15.81 -6.85 4.26
C HIS A 379 14.94 -6.44 5.44
N TYR A 380 13.64 -6.74 5.37
CA TYR A 380 12.73 -6.55 6.50
C TYR A 380 13.16 -7.37 7.73
N ARG A 381 13.50 -8.66 7.55
CA ARG A 381 13.96 -9.50 8.67
C ARG A 381 15.24 -8.97 9.32
N ASN A 382 16.19 -8.49 8.51
CA ASN A 382 17.42 -7.87 9.01
C ASN A 382 17.11 -6.60 9.81
N PHE A 383 16.25 -5.72 9.27
CA PHE A 383 15.79 -4.53 9.99
C PHE A 383 15.14 -4.88 11.34
N VAL A 384 14.23 -5.86 11.38
CA VAL A 384 13.58 -6.32 12.62
C VAL A 384 14.63 -6.80 13.63
N SER A 385 15.62 -7.59 13.18
CA SER A 385 16.70 -8.08 14.03
C SER A 385 17.58 -6.96 14.58
N GLU A 386 17.95 -6.00 13.74
CA GLU A 386 18.77 -4.84 14.11
C GLU A 386 18.05 -3.91 15.08
N PHE A 387 16.79 -3.59 14.82
CA PHE A 387 15.96 -2.79 15.70
C PHE A 387 15.80 -3.47 17.07
N THR A 388 15.45 -4.76 17.06
CA THR A 388 15.28 -5.58 18.28
C THR A 388 16.55 -5.57 19.12
N SER A 389 17.69 -5.90 18.51
CA SER A 389 18.99 -5.95 19.20
C SER A 389 19.37 -4.58 19.77
N PHE A 390 19.03 -3.51 19.05
CA PHE A 390 19.30 -2.16 19.50
C PHE A 390 18.43 -1.76 20.70
N VAL A 391 17.14 -2.05 20.67
CA VAL A 391 16.25 -1.82 21.83
C VAL A 391 16.72 -2.63 23.04
N ASP A 392 17.05 -3.91 22.87
CA ASP A 392 17.58 -4.74 23.95
C ASP A 392 18.85 -4.14 24.57
N SER A 393 19.74 -3.57 23.76
CA SER A 393 20.94 -2.87 24.25
C SER A 393 20.60 -1.63 25.09
N LEU A 394 19.60 -0.83 24.68
CA LEU A 394 19.15 0.34 25.44
C LEU A 394 18.42 -0.04 26.74
N ILE A 395 17.80 -1.23 26.80
CA ILE A 395 17.19 -1.75 28.03
C ILE A 395 18.28 -2.12 29.03
N ALA A 396 19.40 -2.69 28.56
CA ALA A 396 20.53 -3.11 29.37
C ALA A 396 21.42 -1.95 29.88
N GLU A 397 21.38 -0.79 29.20
CA GLU A 397 21.92 0.50 29.70
C GLU A 397 21.14 1.04 30.90
#